data_AF-B6HBZ7-F1
#
_entry.id   AF-B6HBZ7-F1
#
_cell.length_a   1.000
_cell.length_b   1.000
_cell.length_c   1.000
_cell.angle_alpha   90.00
_cell.angle_beta   90.00
_cell.angle_gamma   90.00
#
_symmetry.space_group_name_H-M   'P 1'
#
loop_
_entity.id
_entity.type
_entity.pdbx_description
1 polymer ?
#
loop_
_entity_poly.entity_id
_entity_poly.type
_entity_poly.pdbx_seq_one_letter_code
_entity_poly.pdbx_strand_id
1 'polypeptide(L)'
;MVERVIRAGQHDWIWYMDFDILITNTSTSLTNLIHENLENATMPDAIDFLVTDDCNGLNDVRAFHDREKEQSGRSLGDQESMDLFLKSNAPLTQHVMRIPQWTINAFPEEIGCYDTHKMKWAKGMFVVHFAGAWAHVIGEDPTGHLMRKYEPEIL
;
A
#
# COMPACT_ATOMS: atom_id res chain seq x y z
N MET A 1 4.15 9.90 13.37
CA MET A 1 4.45 10.86 12.28
C MET A 1 3.19 11.23 11.53
N VAL A 2 2.47 10.26 10.94
CA VAL A 2 1.19 10.45 10.23
C VAL A 2 0.11 11.11 11.10
N GLU A 3 -0.03 10.71 12.38
CA GLU A 3 -1.00 11.33 13.30
C GLU A 3 -0.87 12.85 13.39
N ARG A 4 0.36 13.38 13.38
CA ARG A 4 0.58 14.84 13.42
C ARG A 4 0.05 15.51 12.16
N VAL A 5 0.21 14.87 11.00
CA VAL A 5 -0.29 15.36 9.70
C VAL A 5 -1.81 15.33 9.68
N ILE A 6 -2.43 14.25 10.15
CA ILE A 6 -3.89 14.14 10.30
C ILE A 6 -4.43 15.25 11.21
N ARG A 7 -3.85 15.42 12.40
CA ARG A 7 -4.30 16.42 13.39
C ARG A 7 -4.14 17.86 12.92
N ALA A 8 -3.28 18.13 11.94
CA ALA A 8 -3.13 19.47 11.38
C ALA A 8 -4.37 19.89 10.57
N GLY A 9 -5.13 18.95 10.01
CA GLY A 9 -6.35 19.23 9.24
C GLY A 9 -6.12 20.07 7.98
N GLN A 10 -4.93 19.95 7.37
CA GLN A 10 -4.51 20.76 6.22
C GLN A 10 -4.57 20.01 4.88
N HIS A 11 -4.90 18.73 4.90
CA HIS A 11 -4.86 17.85 3.72
C HIS A 11 -6.15 17.06 3.62
N ASP A 12 -6.69 16.94 2.41
CA ASP A 12 -7.86 16.10 2.12
C ASP A 12 -7.49 14.61 2.13
N TRP A 13 -6.29 14.29 1.62
CA TRP A 13 -5.73 12.94 1.57
C TRP A 13 -4.30 12.94 2.07
N ILE A 14 -3.91 11.87 2.77
CA ILE A 14 -2.55 11.60 3.16
C ILE A 14 -2.14 10.28 2.51
N TRP A 15 -1.15 10.34 1.62
CA TRP A 15 -0.56 9.15 1.05
C TRP A 15 0.69 8.77 1.84
N TYR A 16 0.64 7.62 2.50
CA TYR A 16 1.80 7.01 3.16
C TYR A 16 2.44 6.02 2.20
N MET A 17 3.75 6.14 2.01
CA MET A 17 4.49 5.38 1.02
C MET A 17 5.90 5.09 1.51
N ASP A 18 6.36 3.88 1.25
CA ASP A 18 7.68 3.40 1.65
C ASP A 18 8.79 3.97 0.76
N PHE A 19 10.01 3.98 1.28
CA PHE A 19 11.17 4.53 0.57
C PHE A 19 11.60 3.67 -0.62
N ASP A 20 11.18 2.41 -0.65
CA ASP A 20 11.46 1.41 -1.69
C ASP A 20 10.35 1.36 -2.76
N ILE A 21 9.63 2.47 -2.94
CA ILE A 21 8.70 2.70 -4.04
C ILE A 21 9.34 3.61 -5.09
N LEU A 22 9.07 3.32 -6.37
CA LEU A 22 9.40 4.18 -7.50
C LEU A 22 8.12 4.58 -8.25
N ILE A 23 7.91 5.88 -8.47
CA ILE A 23 6.85 6.39 -9.33
C ILE A 23 7.30 6.20 -10.79
N THR A 24 6.55 5.40 -11.56
CA THR A 24 6.90 4.98 -12.92
C THR A 24 6.04 5.62 -14.01
N ASN A 25 4.91 6.24 -13.66
CA ASN A 25 4.12 7.02 -14.61
C ASN A 25 3.84 8.41 -14.03
N THR A 26 4.61 9.39 -14.49
CA THR A 26 4.50 10.78 -14.01
C THR A 26 3.42 11.58 -14.76
N SER A 27 2.84 11.00 -15.81
CA SER A 27 1.72 11.59 -16.56
C SER A 27 0.36 11.35 -15.88
N THR A 28 0.27 10.36 -14.99
CA THR A 28 -0.95 10.07 -14.21
C THR A 28 -0.94 10.84 -12.89
N SER A 29 -2.07 11.48 -12.57
CA SER A 29 -2.27 12.14 -11.27
C SER A 29 -2.77 11.14 -10.22
N LEU A 30 -2.20 11.19 -9.01
CA LEU A 30 -2.73 10.46 -7.86
C LEU A 30 -4.19 10.80 -7.58
N THR A 31 -4.59 12.05 -7.78
CA THR A 31 -5.98 12.50 -7.61
C THR A 31 -6.93 11.79 -8.58
N ASN A 32 -6.49 11.56 -9.82
CA ASN A 32 -7.30 10.80 -10.78
C ASN A 32 -7.47 9.35 -10.32
N LEU A 33 -6.39 8.71 -9.84
CA LEU A 33 -6.46 7.36 -9.30
C LEU A 33 -7.42 7.27 -8.10
N ILE A 34 -7.39 8.25 -7.19
CA ILE A 34 -8.32 8.31 -6.07
C ILE A 34 -9.77 8.40 -6.58
N HIS A 35 -10.06 9.33 -7.48
CA HIS A 35 -11.42 9.50 -8.02
C HIS A 35 -11.92 8.28 -8.79
N GLU A 36 -11.11 7.70 -9.67
CA GLU A 36 -11.45 6.50 -10.46
C GLU A 36 -11.79 5.31 -9.55
N ASN A 37 -11.10 5.15 -8.42
CA ASN A 37 -11.41 4.10 -7.47
C ASN A 37 -12.70 4.40 -6.68
N LEU A 38 -12.87 5.65 -6.24
CA LEU A 38 -14.06 6.09 -5.50
C LEU A 38 -15.35 6.04 -6.33
N GLU A 39 -15.29 6.17 -7.66
CA GLU A 39 -16.47 6.00 -8.54
C GLU A 39 -17.12 4.61 -8.41
N ASN A 40 -16.38 3.60 -7.96
CA ASN A 40 -16.90 2.26 -7.72
C ASN A 40 -17.54 2.09 -6.33
N ALA A 41 -17.46 3.10 -5.45
CA ALA A 41 -18.06 3.05 -4.12
C ALA A 41 -19.57 3.30 -4.19
N THR A 42 -20.34 2.61 -3.33
CA THR A 42 -21.76 2.94 -3.14
C THR A 42 -21.94 4.30 -2.46
N MET A 43 -21.01 4.68 -1.58
CA MET A 43 -20.99 5.97 -0.88
C MET A 43 -19.55 6.52 -0.87
N PRO A 44 -19.12 7.17 -1.96
CA PRO A 44 -17.73 7.66 -2.11
C PRO A 44 -17.30 8.58 -0.97
N ASP A 45 -18.18 9.48 -0.55
CA ASP A 45 -17.91 10.47 0.52
C ASP A 45 -17.77 9.86 1.92
N ALA A 46 -18.13 8.58 2.10
CA ALA A 46 -17.99 7.86 3.37
C ALA A 46 -16.67 7.07 3.47
N ILE A 47 -15.83 7.11 2.44
CA ILE A 47 -14.55 6.39 2.42
C ILE A 47 -13.44 7.29 2.98
N ASP A 48 -12.85 6.84 4.08
CA ASP A 48 -11.73 7.51 4.76
C ASP A 48 -10.37 6.91 4.37
N PHE A 49 -10.33 5.65 3.92
CA PHE A 49 -9.09 4.95 3.59
C PHE A 49 -9.20 4.18 2.27
N LEU A 50 -8.17 4.33 1.44
CA LEU A 50 -7.89 3.44 0.32
C LEU A 50 -6.70 2.57 0.68
N VAL A 51 -6.88 1.26 0.54
CA VAL A 51 -5.90 0.26 0.97
C VAL A 51 -5.74 -0.82 -0.10
N THR A 52 -4.54 -1.38 -0.19
CA THR A 52 -4.25 -2.50 -1.08
C THR A 52 -3.85 -3.72 -0.25
N ASP A 53 -4.34 -4.89 -0.64
CA ASP A 53 -3.79 -6.15 -0.18
C ASP A 53 -2.57 -6.55 -1.03
N ASP A 54 -1.71 -7.41 -0.50
CA ASP A 54 -0.70 -8.16 -1.25
C ASP A 54 -0.98 -9.68 -1.18
N CYS A 55 0.02 -10.53 -1.39
CA CYS A 55 -0.16 -11.99 -1.28
C CYS A 55 -0.36 -12.50 0.16
N ASN A 56 -0.04 -11.69 1.17
CA ASN A 56 -0.16 -11.99 2.60
C ASN A 56 -1.34 -11.26 3.26
N GLY A 57 -1.91 -10.22 2.64
CA GLY A 57 -3.01 -9.44 3.19
C GLY A 57 -2.68 -7.95 3.22
N LEU A 58 -3.30 -7.20 4.12
CA LEU A 58 -3.29 -5.73 4.04
C LEU A 58 -2.04 -5.07 4.63
N ASN A 59 -1.62 -3.97 3.98
CA ASN A 59 -0.49 -3.14 4.38
C ASN A 59 -0.87 -1.99 5.35
N ASP A 60 -0.17 -1.97 6.49
CA ASP A 60 -0.02 -0.97 7.57
C ASP A 60 -1.23 -0.59 8.47
N VAL A 61 -1.13 -0.83 9.80
CA VAL A 61 -1.61 -0.05 10.99
C VAL A 61 -0.86 -0.44 12.28
N ARG A 62 -0.08 0.51 12.80
CA ARG A 62 0.64 0.44 14.08
C ARG A 62 -0.20 0.46 15.37
N ALA A 63 -1.46 0.86 15.31
CA ALA A 63 -2.29 1.05 16.51
C ALA A 63 -2.87 -0.26 17.09
N PHE A 64 -3.15 -1.25 16.23
CA PHE A 64 -3.58 -2.58 16.67
C PHE A 64 -2.40 -3.44 17.11
N HIS A 65 -1.21 -3.22 16.51
CA HIS A 65 0.07 -3.82 16.90
C HIS A 65 0.32 -3.62 18.39
N ASP A 66 0.24 -2.38 18.86
CA ASP A 66 0.58 -2.04 20.23
C ASP A 66 -0.37 -2.71 21.24
N ARG A 67 -1.65 -2.87 20.88
CA ARG A 67 -2.66 -3.59 21.69
C ARG A 67 -2.44 -5.11 21.69
N GLU A 68 -2.18 -5.72 20.53
CA GLU A 68 -1.91 -7.16 20.42
C GLU A 68 -0.59 -7.56 21.08
N LYS A 69 0.42 -6.67 21.01
CA LYS A 69 1.69 -6.83 21.71
C LYS A 69 1.52 -6.84 23.22
N GLU A 70 0.65 -5.98 23.76
CA GLU A 70 0.30 -5.98 25.20
C GLU A 70 -0.51 -7.23 25.62
N GLN A 71 -1.34 -7.79 24.74
CA GLN A 71 -2.26 -8.88 25.08
C GLN A 71 -1.71 -10.30 24.80
N SER A 72 -0.86 -10.47 23.79
CA SER A 72 -0.42 -11.79 23.30
C SER A 72 1.10 -12.02 23.36
N GLY A 73 1.88 -10.96 23.64
CA GLY A 73 3.35 -11.01 23.58
C GLY A 73 3.94 -11.15 22.18
N ARG A 74 3.10 -11.17 21.13
CA ARG A 74 3.55 -11.14 19.72
C ARG A 74 3.80 -9.69 19.29
N SER A 75 4.97 -9.43 18.71
CA SER A 75 5.18 -8.19 17.95
C SER A 75 4.68 -8.43 16.54
N LEU A 76 3.52 -7.89 16.22
CA LEU A 76 2.99 -7.87 14.85
C LEU A 76 3.72 -6.82 14.00
N GLY A 77 3.76 -6.98 12.68
CA GLY A 77 4.04 -5.85 11.80
C GLY A 77 2.89 -4.83 11.87
N ASP A 78 3.13 -3.60 11.41
CA ASP A 78 2.02 -2.68 11.21
C ASP A 78 1.02 -3.27 10.20
N GLN A 79 1.50 -3.93 9.14
CA GLN A 79 0.68 -4.63 8.14
C GLN A 79 -0.29 -5.66 8.74
N GLU A 80 0.25 -6.62 9.48
CA GLU A 80 -0.56 -7.66 10.14
C GLU A 80 -1.61 -7.08 11.09
N SER A 81 -1.30 -5.95 11.70
CA SER A 81 -2.19 -5.26 12.64
C SER A 81 -3.36 -4.57 11.97
N MET A 82 -3.17 -4.01 10.77
CA MET A 82 -4.28 -3.49 9.96
C MET A 82 -5.14 -4.60 9.41
N ASP A 83 -4.54 -5.66 8.89
CA ASP A 83 -5.31 -6.80 8.39
C ASP A 83 -6.26 -7.35 9.46
N LEU A 84 -5.78 -7.50 10.70
CA LEU A 84 -6.62 -7.87 11.85
C LEU A 84 -7.70 -6.83 12.17
N PHE A 85 -7.37 -5.53 12.16
CA PHE A 85 -8.35 -4.47 12.39
C PHE A 85 -9.44 -4.47 11.32
N LEU A 86 -9.09 -4.62 10.05
CA LEU A 86 -10.05 -4.62 8.95
C LEU A 86 -10.90 -5.89 8.90
N LYS A 87 -10.40 -7.00 9.45
CA LYS A 87 -11.18 -8.21 9.69
C LYS A 87 -12.08 -8.10 10.91
N SER A 88 -11.92 -7.06 11.74
CA SER A 88 -12.83 -6.77 12.83
C SER A 88 -14.14 -6.18 12.29
N ASN A 89 -15.28 -6.52 12.90
CA ASN A 89 -16.58 -5.90 12.58
C ASN A 89 -16.72 -4.50 13.22
N ALA A 90 -15.63 -3.75 13.34
CA ALA A 90 -15.66 -2.40 13.88
C ALA A 90 -16.34 -1.43 12.89
N PRO A 91 -17.11 -0.44 13.35
CA PRO A 91 -17.78 0.53 12.45
C PRO A 91 -16.82 1.21 11.46
N LEU A 92 -15.58 1.46 11.88
CA LEU A 92 -14.54 2.09 11.07
C LEU A 92 -14.13 1.26 9.84
N THR A 93 -14.35 -0.06 9.82
CA THR A 93 -14.01 -0.88 8.66
C THR A 93 -14.96 -0.67 7.48
N GLN A 94 -16.13 -0.06 7.72
CA GLN A 94 -17.08 0.33 6.67
C GLN A 94 -16.60 1.53 5.85
N HIS A 95 -15.64 2.30 6.38
CA HIS A 95 -15.09 3.49 5.75
C HIS A 95 -13.80 3.19 4.96
N VAL A 96 -13.49 1.90 4.77
CA VAL A 96 -12.27 1.44 4.12
C VAL A 96 -12.62 0.77 2.80
N MET A 97 -12.02 1.26 1.72
CA MET A 97 -12.13 0.65 0.40
C MET A 97 -10.83 -0.07 0.03
N ARG A 98 -10.96 -1.35 -0.30
CA ARG A 98 -9.87 -2.12 -0.91
C ARG A 98 -9.84 -1.86 -2.41
N ILE A 99 -8.67 -1.47 -2.91
CA ILE A 99 -8.42 -1.25 -4.33
C ILE A 99 -7.38 -2.25 -4.84
N PRO A 100 -7.38 -2.60 -6.14
CA PRO A 100 -6.42 -3.56 -6.67
C PRO A 100 -4.98 -3.13 -6.40
N GLN A 101 -4.11 -4.07 -6.01
CA GLN A 101 -2.72 -3.78 -5.63
C GLN A 101 -1.97 -2.99 -6.70
N TRP A 102 -2.20 -3.31 -7.97
CA TRP A 102 -1.49 -2.69 -9.10
C TRP A 102 -1.78 -1.19 -9.28
N THR A 103 -2.81 -0.64 -8.62
CA THR A 103 -3.19 0.77 -8.75
C THR A 103 -2.20 1.73 -8.08
N ILE A 104 -1.81 1.43 -6.83
CA ILE A 104 -0.93 2.28 -6.00
C ILE A 104 0.17 1.51 -5.27
N ASN A 105 0.31 0.21 -5.52
CA ASN A 105 1.23 -0.67 -4.78
C ASN A 105 1.73 -1.87 -5.62
N ALA A 106 1.92 -1.69 -6.94
CA ALA A 106 2.22 -2.80 -7.84
C ALA A 106 3.60 -3.41 -7.56
N PHE A 107 3.70 -4.74 -7.51
CA PHE A 107 4.98 -5.43 -7.28
C PHE A 107 5.63 -5.88 -8.60
N PRO A 108 6.97 -5.83 -8.71
CA PRO A 108 7.66 -6.30 -9.89
C PRO A 108 7.69 -7.83 -9.95
N GLU A 109 8.16 -8.37 -11.07
CA GLU A 109 8.09 -9.81 -11.31
C GLU A 109 8.98 -10.64 -10.38
N GLU A 110 10.05 -10.04 -9.89
CA GLU A 110 11.03 -10.64 -9.00
C GLU A 110 10.45 -10.94 -7.61
N ILE A 111 9.51 -10.11 -7.13
CA ILE A 111 8.90 -10.31 -5.81
C ILE A 111 7.82 -11.39 -5.88
N GLY A 112 7.01 -11.43 -6.94
CA GLY A 112 6.02 -12.50 -7.15
C GLY A 112 4.85 -12.52 -6.17
N CYS A 113 4.73 -11.51 -5.28
CA CYS A 113 3.71 -11.43 -4.23
C CYS A 113 2.52 -10.57 -4.69
N TYR A 114 1.61 -11.19 -5.43
CA TYR A 114 0.44 -10.49 -5.98
C TYR A 114 -0.84 -10.78 -5.20
N ASP A 115 -1.73 -9.78 -5.14
CA ASP A 115 -3.09 -9.88 -4.64
C ASP A 115 -3.96 -10.91 -5.39
N THR A 116 -5.27 -10.89 -5.16
CA THR A 116 -6.22 -11.80 -5.81
C THR A 116 -6.32 -11.58 -7.33
N HIS A 117 -5.95 -10.41 -7.85
CA HIS A 117 -5.96 -10.12 -9.28
C HIS A 117 -4.76 -10.74 -10.00
N LYS A 118 -3.72 -11.15 -9.26
CA LYS A 118 -2.50 -11.78 -9.81
C LYS A 118 -1.82 -10.92 -10.88
N MET A 119 -1.88 -9.61 -10.71
CA MET A 119 -1.29 -8.63 -11.61
C MET A 119 0.09 -8.23 -11.10
N LYS A 120 1.12 -8.49 -11.91
CA LYS A 120 2.44 -7.90 -11.73
C LYS A 120 2.48 -6.48 -12.27
N TRP A 121 3.45 -5.70 -11.81
CA TRP A 121 3.75 -4.40 -12.40
C TRP A 121 3.97 -4.53 -13.92
N ALA A 122 3.43 -3.57 -14.65
CA ALA A 122 3.63 -3.41 -16.08
C ALA A 122 3.86 -1.95 -16.44
N LYS A 123 4.56 -1.71 -17.55
CA LYS A 123 4.82 -0.36 -18.05
C LYS A 123 3.53 0.45 -18.19
N GLY A 124 3.53 1.68 -17.68
CA GLY A 124 2.35 2.54 -17.62
C GLY A 124 1.61 2.53 -16.28
N MET A 125 1.88 1.56 -15.39
CA MET A 125 1.36 1.59 -14.02
C MET A 125 2.01 2.72 -13.21
N PHE A 126 1.29 3.21 -12.20
CA PHE A 126 1.63 4.43 -11.48
C PHE A 126 2.91 4.30 -10.66
N VAL A 127 3.04 3.23 -9.89
CA VAL A 127 4.22 2.95 -9.06
C VAL A 127 4.64 1.50 -9.18
N VAL A 128 5.91 1.22 -8.91
CA VAL A 128 6.44 -0.11 -8.57
C VAL A 128 6.96 -0.08 -7.14
N HIS A 129 6.61 -1.08 -6.34
CA HIS A 129 7.05 -1.22 -4.95
C HIS A 129 7.97 -2.45 -4.82
N PHE A 130 9.18 -2.23 -4.31
CA PHE A 130 10.21 -3.25 -4.11
C PHE A 130 10.16 -3.89 -2.71
N ALA A 131 8.95 -4.04 -2.16
CA ALA A 131 8.72 -4.58 -0.83
C ALA A 131 9.42 -5.94 -0.68
N GLY A 132 10.26 -6.06 0.35
CA GLY A 132 10.94 -7.33 0.64
C GLY A 132 11.98 -7.75 -0.39
N ALA A 133 12.47 -6.86 -1.27
CA ALA A 133 13.46 -7.20 -2.31
C ALA A 133 14.66 -8.01 -1.80
N TRP A 134 15.09 -7.78 -0.57
CA TRP A 134 16.17 -8.52 0.08
C TRP A 134 15.94 -10.04 0.19
N ALA A 135 14.68 -10.49 0.19
CA ALA A 135 14.32 -11.91 0.26
C ALA A 135 14.25 -12.58 -1.13
N HIS A 136 14.17 -11.78 -2.20
CA HIS A 136 13.85 -12.26 -3.55
C HIS A 136 14.99 -12.05 -4.56
N VAL A 137 15.87 -11.07 -4.32
CA VAL A 137 16.95 -10.71 -5.23
C VAL A 137 18.28 -10.86 -4.53
N ILE A 138 19.21 -11.59 -5.16
CA ILE A 138 20.54 -11.84 -4.63
C ILE A 138 21.44 -10.63 -4.91
N GLY A 139 22.03 -10.07 -3.86
CA GLY A 139 23.00 -8.98 -3.96
C GLY A 139 23.14 -8.20 -2.65
N GLU A 140 24.09 -7.27 -2.60
CA GLU A 140 24.29 -6.38 -1.43
C GLU A 140 23.24 -5.26 -1.34
N ASP A 141 22.73 -4.81 -2.50
CA ASP A 141 21.69 -3.77 -2.61
C ASP A 141 20.54 -4.25 -3.51
N PRO A 142 19.67 -5.18 -3.04
CA PRO A 142 18.56 -5.72 -3.81
C PRO A 142 17.55 -4.65 -4.27
N THR A 143 17.17 -3.74 -3.37
CA THR A 143 16.24 -2.65 -3.66
C THR A 143 16.81 -1.69 -4.71
N GLY A 144 18.04 -1.20 -4.53
CA GLY A 144 18.65 -0.29 -5.49
C GLY A 144 18.95 -0.98 -6.82
N HIS A 145 19.25 -2.28 -6.82
CA HIS A 145 19.34 -3.07 -8.06
C HIS A 145 18.04 -3.02 -8.85
N LEU A 146 16.90 -3.26 -8.19
CA LEU A 146 15.58 -3.16 -8.83
C LEU A 146 15.24 -1.73 -9.24
N MET A 147 15.50 -0.73 -8.40
CA MET A 147 15.28 0.68 -8.78
C MET A 147 16.02 1.04 -10.08
N ARG A 148 17.30 0.66 -10.21
CA ARG A 148 18.09 0.88 -11.44
C ARG A 148 17.56 0.07 -12.63
N LYS A 149 17.00 -1.13 -12.40
CA LYS A 149 16.38 -1.94 -13.45
C LYS A 149 15.12 -1.28 -14.02
N TYR A 150 14.30 -0.68 -13.16
CA TYR A 150 13.00 -0.09 -13.53
C TYR A 150 13.07 1.41 -13.87
N GLU A 151 14.17 2.09 -13.55
CA GLU A 151 14.41 3.51 -13.90
C GLU A 151 14.18 3.84 -15.40
N PRO A 152 14.63 3.02 -16.38
CA PRO A 152 14.38 3.29 -17.80
C PRO A 152 12.90 3.19 -18.22
N GLU A 153 12.03 2.69 -17.35
CA GLU A 153 10.60 2.51 -17.61
C GLU A 153 9.74 3.69 -17.14
N ILE A 154 10.34 4.69 -16.49
CA ILE A 154 9.64 5.90 -16.05
C ILE A 154 9.14 6.68 -17.27
N LEU A 155 7.83 6.98 -17.27
CA LEU A 155 7.13 7.77 -18.28
C LEU A 155 6.94 9.23 -17.85
#